data_AF-A0ABD5FIV0-F1
#
_entry.id   AF-A0ABD5FIV0-F1
#
_cell.length_a   1.000
_cell.length_b   1.000
_cell.length_c   1.000
_cell.angle_alpha   90.00
_cell.angle_beta   90.00
_cell.angle_gamma   90.00
#
_symmetry.space_group_name_H-M   'P 1'
#
loop_
_entity.id
_entity.type
_entity.pdbx_description
1 polymer ?
#
loop_
_entity_poly.entity_id
_entity_poly.type
_entity_poly.pdbx_seq_one_letter_code
_entity_poly.pdbx_strand_id
1 'polypeptide(L)' 'MKILRDWQAKHQAKKETKKQALRLKNAKLRAAGKEPLKGWGKMVDTGIGGANKANPIDTKVFLGENQKRIADETKRNKQ' A
#
# COMPACT_ATOMS: atom_id res chain seq x y z
N MET A 1 7.06 5.75 38.58
CA MET A 1 7.48 6.24 37.24
C MET A 1 6.40 7.12 36.59
N LYS A 2 6.50 8.44 36.67
CA LYS A 2 5.54 9.38 36.05
C LYS A 2 5.70 9.45 34.52
N ILE A 3 6.95 9.47 34.06
CA ILE A 3 7.32 9.56 32.63
C ILE A 3 6.71 8.42 31.79
N LEU A 4 6.75 7.18 32.30
CA LEU A 4 6.19 6.02 31.60
C LEU A 4 4.67 6.12 31.44
N ARG A 5 3.97 6.58 32.47
CA ARG A 5 2.51 6.77 32.44
C ARG A 5 2.11 7.88 31.47
N ASP A 6 2.84 8.98 31.48
CA ASP A 6 2.62 10.11 30.56
C ASP A 6 2.86 9.68 29.10
N TRP A 7 3.90 8.86 28.84
CA TRP A 7 4.16 8.28 27.53
C TRP A 7 3.04 7.33 27.07
N GLN A 8 2.58 6.43 27.94
CA GLN A 8 1.47 5.53 27.65
C GLN A 8 0.19 6.31 27.34
N ALA A 9 -0.14 7.33 28.15
CA ALA A 9 -1.30 8.18 27.94
C ALA A 9 -1.23 8.90 26.59
N LYS A 10 -0.08 9.47 26.22
CA LYS A 10 0.14 10.11 24.91
C LYS A 10 -0.03 9.11 23.75
N HIS A 11 0.49 7.90 23.89
CA HIS A 11 0.34 6.85 22.88
C HIS A 11 -1.11 6.40 22.73
N GLN A 12 -1.84 6.25 23.84
CA GLN A 12 -3.27 5.89 23.80
C GLN A 12 -4.09 7.02 23.17
N ALA A 13 -3.84 8.28 23.54
CA ALA A 13 -4.48 9.43 22.92
C ALA A 13 -4.25 9.45 21.39
N LYS A 14 -3.03 9.18 20.93
CA LYS A 14 -2.71 9.07 19.50
C LYS A 14 -3.43 7.91 18.79
N LYS A 15 -3.65 6.79 19.48
CA LYS A 15 -4.45 5.67 18.93
C LYS A 15 -5.92 6.06 18.82
N GLU A 16 -6.47 6.70 19.83
CA GLU A 16 -7.88 7.11 19.83
C GLU A 16 -8.17 8.20 18.79
N THR A 17 -7.30 9.19 18.60
CA THR A 17 -7.48 10.20 17.54
C THR A 17 -7.49 9.57 16.15
N LYS A 18 -6.61 8.59 15.90
CA LYS A 18 -6.62 7.83 14.64
C LYS A 18 -7.90 7.03 14.44
N LYS A 19 -8.40 6.36 15.50
CA LYS A 19 -9.67 5.63 15.44
C LYS A 19 -10.83 6.57 15.10
N GLN A 20 -10.90 7.75 15.72
CA GLN A 20 -11.95 8.73 15.44
C GLN A 20 -11.89 9.25 14.00
N ALA A 21 -10.70 9.57 13.50
CA ALA A 21 -10.51 9.97 12.11
C ALA A 21 -10.99 8.89 11.11
N LEU A 22 -10.71 7.61 11.41
CA LEU A 22 -11.18 6.49 10.61
C LEU A 22 -12.71 6.33 10.67
N ARG A 23 -13.32 6.47 11.85
CA ARG A 23 -14.79 6.41 12.00
C ARG A 23 -15.47 7.51 11.18
N LEU A 24 -14.95 8.74 11.23
CA LEU A 24 -15.46 9.86 10.44
C LEU A 24 -15.32 9.61 8.93
N LYS A 25 -14.16 9.11 8.49
CA LYS A 25 -13.95 8.75 7.08
C LYS A 25 -14.92 7.65 6.64
N ASN A 26 -15.10 6.62 7.46
CA ASN A 26 -16.01 5.51 7.17
C ASN A 26 -17.47 5.97 7.12
N ALA A 27 -17.88 6.87 8.00
CA ALA A 27 -19.22 7.47 7.96
C ALA A 27 -19.46 8.24 6.66
N LYS A 28 -18.49 9.06 6.23
CA LYS A 28 -18.56 9.78 4.94
C LYS A 28 -18.67 8.82 3.75
N LEU A 29 -17.94 7.71 3.77
CA LEU A 29 -18.01 6.70 2.71
C LEU A 29 -19.38 6.02 2.64
N ARG A 30 -19.95 5.65 3.80
CA ARG A 30 -21.30 5.07 3.85
C ARG A 30 -22.36 6.05 3.37
N ALA A 31 -22.26 7.32 3.74
CA ALA A 31 -23.16 8.37 3.25
C ALA A 31 -23.11 8.52 1.71
N ALA A 32 -21.94 8.26 1.10
CA ALA A 32 -21.77 8.22 -0.35
C ALA A 32 -22.16 6.86 -0.99
N GLY A 33 -22.83 5.96 -0.24
CA GLY A 33 -23.25 4.64 -0.71
C GLY A 33 -22.12 3.60 -0.84
N LYS A 34 -20.91 3.91 -0.35
CA LYS A 34 -19.76 3.00 -0.38
C LYS A 34 -19.62 2.32 0.97
N GLU A 35 -19.62 0.98 0.99
CA GLU A 35 -19.34 0.23 2.22
C GLU A 35 -17.82 0.10 2.44
N PRO A 36 -17.22 0.80 3.42
CA PRO A 36 -15.76 0.82 3.61
C PRO A 36 -15.19 -0.54 4.07
N LEU A 37 -16.05 -1.43 4.58
CA LEU A 37 -15.70 -2.80 4.97
C LEU A 37 -15.92 -3.82 3.85
N LYS A 38 -16.50 -3.40 2.71
CA LYS A 38 -16.75 -4.23 1.53
C LYS A 38 -15.54 -4.22 0.57
N GLY A 39 -14.33 -4.30 1.14
CA GLY A 39 -13.10 -4.49 0.38
C GLY A 39 -13.05 -5.86 -0.31
N TRP A 40 -11.92 -6.17 -0.96
CA TRP A 40 -11.63 -7.35 -1.79
C TRP A 40 -11.59 -8.70 -1.02
N GLY A 41 -12.56 -8.97 -0.15
CA GLY A 41 -12.60 -10.16 0.69
C GLY A 41 -11.62 -10.13 1.86
N LYS A 42 -11.56 -11.22 2.62
CA LYS A 42 -10.57 -11.42 3.68
C LYS A 42 -9.18 -11.42 3.02
N MET A 43 -8.32 -10.49 3.41
CA MET A 43 -6.91 -10.52 3.01
C MET A 43 -6.35 -11.90 3.38
N VAL A 44 -6.03 -12.70 2.36
CA VAL A 44 -5.39 -13.99 2.55
C VAL A 44 -3.99 -13.69 3.06
N ASP A 45 -3.72 -14.08 4.31
CA ASP A 45 -2.37 -14.02 4.85
C ASP A 45 -1.57 -15.13 4.19
N THR A 46 -0.92 -14.80 3.08
CA THR A 46 -0.04 -15.72 2.34
C THR A 46 1.27 -15.98 3.09
N GLY A 47 1.47 -15.38 4.28
CA GLY A 47 2.75 -15.37 4.99
C GLY A 47 3.81 -14.48 4.34
N ILE A 48 3.52 -13.89 3.16
CA ILE A 48 4.42 -13.02 2.41
C ILE A 48 4.16 -11.56 2.78
N GLY A 49 4.23 -11.27 4.08
CA GLY A 49 4.20 -9.90 4.60
C GLY A 49 5.52 -9.20 4.30
N GLY A 50 5.68 -8.66 3.09
CA GLY A 50 6.91 -7.94 2.73
C GLY A 50 7.43 -8.12 1.30
N ALA A 51 6.67 -8.73 0.38
CA ALA A 51 7.07 -8.78 -1.04
C ALA A 51 7.40 -7.38 -1.61
N ASN A 52 6.76 -6.32 -1.11
CA ASN A 52 7.07 -4.93 -1.49
C ASN A 52 8.43 -4.41 -0.95
N LYS A 53 9.06 -5.11 -0.01
CA LYS A 53 10.40 -4.79 0.53
C LYS A 53 11.47 -5.78 0.10
N ALA A 54 11.10 -6.93 -0.47
CA ALA A 54 12.00 -8.04 -0.73
C ALA A 54 12.67 -8.01 -2.13
N ASN A 55 12.47 -6.97 -2.94
CA ASN A 55 13.17 -6.86 -4.22
C ASN A 55 13.97 -5.55 -4.34
N PRO A 56 15.29 -5.60 -4.19
CA PRO A 56 16.22 -4.79 -4.95
C PRO A 56 16.85 -5.63 -6.07
N ILE A 57 16.10 -6.51 -6.74
CA ILE A 57 16.60 -7.04 -8.02
C ILE A 57 16.58 -5.83 -8.97
N ASP A 58 17.75 -5.27 -9.29
CA ASP A 58 17.85 -4.13 -10.20
C ASP A 58 17.50 -4.60 -11.62
N THR A 59 16.21 -4.54 -11.95
CA THR A 59 15.68 -4.95 -13.25
C THR A 59 15.86 -3.87 -14.32
N LYS A 60 16.52 -2.74 -14.04
CA LYS A 60 16.65 -1.63 -14.99
C LYS A 60 17.39 -2.06 -16.26
N VAL A 61 18.42 -2.88 -16.12
CA VAL A 61 19.21 -3.39 -17.26
C VAL A 61 18.34 -4.28 -18.15
N PHE A 62 17.64 -5.25 -17.56
CA PHE A 62 16.71 -6.14 -18.28
C PHE A 62 15.59 -5.37 -19.00
N LEU A 63 15.03 -4.35 -18.35
CA LEU A 63 13.98 -3.50 -18.93
C LEU A 63 14.53 -2.66 -20.10
N GLY A 64 15.73 -2.11 -19.97
CA GLY A 64 16.40 -1.33 -21.01
C GLY A 64 16.73 -2.17 -22.26
N GLU A 65 17.20 -3.41 -22.08
CA GLU A 65 17.47 -4.33 -23.18
C GLU A 65 16.19 -4.75 -23.91
N ASN A 66 15.11 -5.05 -23.16
CA ASN A 66 13.82 -5.36 -23.77
C ASN A 66 13.25 -4.18 -24.58
N GLN A 67 13.38 -2.95 -24.09
CA GLN A 67 12.91 -1.77 -24.81
C GLN A 67 13.66 -1.58 -26.14
N LYS A 68 14.98 -1.82 -26.16
CA LYS A 68 15.78 -1.80 -27.40
C LYS A 68 15.31 -2.87 -28.38
N ARG A 69 15.14 -4.11 -27.91
CA ARG A 69 14.65 -5.23 -28.74
C ARG A 69 13.29 -4.93 -29.38
N ILE A 70 12.34 -4.42 -28.60
CA ILE A 70 11.00 -4.03 -29.09
C ILE A 70 11.11 -2.91 -30.13
N ALA A 71 11.98 -1.91 -29.91
CA ALA A 71 12.18 -0.84 -30.88
C ALA A 71 12.74 -1.36 -32.21
N ASP A 72 13.69 -2.29 -32.17
CA ASP A 72 14.27 -2.89 -33.37
C ASP A 72 13.27 -3.80 -34.10
N GLU A 73 12.48 -4.60 -33.38
CA GLU A 73 11.36 -5.37 -33.94
C GLU A 73 10.34 -4.46 -34.63
N THR A 74 9.99 -3.34 -34.00
CA THR A 74 9.04 -2.36 -34.57
C THR A 74 9.58 -1.70 -35.83
N LYS A 75 10.89 -1.41 -35.90
CA LYS A 75 11.54 -0.87 -37.10
C LYS A 75 11.55 -1.89 -38.24
N ARG A 76 11.87 -3.16 -37.94
CA ARG A 76 11.85 -4.24 -38.94
C ARG A 76 10.46 -4.50 -39.50
N ASN A 77 9.42 -4.44 -38.67
CA ASN A 77 8.03 -4.63 -39.11
C ASN A 77 7.45 -3.43 -39.89
N LYS A 78 8.14 -2.28 -39.90
CA LYS A 78 7.73 -1.08 -40.64
C LYS A 78 8.51 -0.89 -41.96
N GLN A 79 9.51 -1.73 -42.23
CA GLN A 79 10.17 -1.86 -43.53
C GLN A 79 9.41 -2.87 -44.39
#